data_AF-A0A3B0CG36-F1
#
_entry.id   AF-A0A3B0CG36-F1
#
_cell.length_a   1.000
_cell.length_b   1.000
_cell.length_c   1.000
_cell.angle_alpha   90.00
_cell.angle_beta   90.00
_cell.angle_gamma   90.00
#
_symmetry.space_group_name_H-M   'P 1'
#
loop_
_entity.id
_entity.type
_entity.pdbx_description
1 polymer ?
#
loop_
_entity_poly.entity_id
_entity_poly.type
_entity_poly.pdbx_seq_one_letter_code
_entity_poly.pdbx_strand_id
1 'polypeptide(L)'
;MLKKASTAKLFLAASLAFGTILSVLPVPAQAEDVAETKIDSATQAISRAKALNLIPEGTRATAKLSGEKWDVTFETDEKDEGGSPLHVGQIIFHAKNGKVAKYHERLRSDFRGKPGENPFDESKMKFSTAEVQDIALELINQRNWKLDVSWMFNPYPIAYENDRRFEIARLHGVHFDGSHDGIRDGSNRVGVTVDRWTGEVDSYYIDWEEGTYIPEKVSEADLIGIDAAGKLLFDAIEPFLKWQAIKDPEQPKLVYALHEKYVITYDGKFPVEYQWENPPFTEEIKPSYSRELVKKRLLSMYDLNLEYIDGKLAYKLRLKPEITSFRSGLHPVIDAHTGEWLDFLNQPLTKTFSPAGEWLIYTAPDSEIEYAAAILWDNELLQLENEPFIKNSYTLVPFRELMTKLGAKINWDPVARKVTASKDGTTIELTIDSNTTSINGKEQTLEAPAIIKDGRTYIPVRLVLETFNVHVGWSNESRLVLVSSDGNPLVLSPEEKKKYRFQAQLNWENKMHK
;
A
#
# COMPACT_ATOMS: atom_id res chain seq x y z
N MET A 1 30.86 23.48 -18.68
CA MET A 1 30.07 23.17 -19.89
C MET A 1 28.88 22.34 -19.46
N LEU A 2 27.72 22.98 -19.27
CA LEU A 2 26.44 22.29 -19.03
C LEU A 2 26.03 21.64 -20.36
N LYS A 3 26.18 20.32 -20.47
CA LYS A 3 25.64 19.56 -21.60
C LYS A 3 24.13 19.74 -21.61
N LYS A 4 23.59 19.99 -22.81
CA LYS A 4 22.16 20.16 -23.10
C LYS A 4 21.34 19.10 -22.37
N ALA A 5 20.31 19.53 -21.63
CA ALA A 5 19.26 18.64 -21.16
C ALA A 5 18.64 17.94 -22.37
N SER A 6 18.51 16.61 -22.32
CA SER A 6 17.97 15.76 -23.38
C SER A 6 16.55 16.18 -23.75
N THR A 7 16.25 16.11 -25.04
CA THR A 7 14.95 16.37 -25.66
C THR A 7 14.00 15.16 -25.59
N ALA A 8 14.44 14.03 -25.03
CA ALA A 8 13.65 12.81 -24.86
C ALA A 8 12.84 12.77 -23.54
N LYS A 9 12.36 13.93 -23.07
CA LYS A 9 11.51 14.00 -21.88
C LYS A 9 10.05 14.01 -22.28
N LEU A 10 9.34 12.92 -21.98
CA LEU A 10 7.89 12.90 -22.09
C LEU A 10 7.32 13.70 -20.91
N PHE A 11 6.87 14.93 -21.18
CA PHE A 11 6.19 15.74 -20.18
C PHE A 11 4.73 15.30 -20.08
N LEU A 12 4.34 14.67 -18.97
CA LEU A 12 2.95 14.67 -18.52
C LEU A 12 2.77 15.87 -17.59
N ALA A 13 2.16 16.94 -18.08
CA ALA A 13 1.70 18.02 -17.21
C ALA A 13 0.47 17.52 -16.44
N ALA A 14 0.62 17.27 -15.14
CA ALA A 14 -0.48 16.86 -14.27
C ALA A 14 -1.50 18.01 -14.16
N SER A 15 -2.58 17.96 -14.94
CA SER A 15 -3.82 18.67 -14.64
C SER A 15 -4.71 17.79 -13.76
N LEU A 16 -4.21 17.40 -12.58
CA LEU A 16 -5.01 16.73 -11.56
C LEU A 16 -5.66 17.80 -10.67
N ALA A 17 -6.76 18.36 -11.16
CA ALA A 17 -7.69 19.11 -10.33
C ALA A 17 -8.67 18.11 -9.70
N PHE A 18 -8.57 17.94 -8.38
CA PHE A 18 -9.56 17.41 -7.43
C PHE A 18 -10.68 16.51 -7.99
N GLY A 19 -10.59 15.21 -7.70
CA GLY A 19 -11.72 14.30 -7.76
C GLY A 19 -11.30 12.89 -7.43
N THR A 20 -11.70 12.38 -6.27
CA THR A 20 -11.60 10.94 -5.95
C THR A 20 -12.42 10.17 -6.96
N ILE A 21 -11.74 9.50 -7.90
CA ILE A 21 -12.32 8.51 -8.79
C ILE A 21 -11.99 7.15 -8.18
N LEU A 22 -13.02 6.45 -7.69
CA LEU A 22 -12.95 5.00 -7.51
C LEU A 22 -12.60 4.39 -8.86
N SER A 23 -11.40 3.80 -8.94
CA SER A 23 -10.83 3.24 -10.17
C SER A 23 -11.61 2.01 -10.61
N VAL A 24 -12.49 2.18 -11.60
CA VAL A 24 -12.69 1.11 -12.56
C VAL A 24 -11.42 1.09 -13.39
N LEU A 25 -10.62 0.03 -13.26
CA LEU A 25 -9.41 -0.16 -14.07
C LEU A 25 -9.82 -0.05 -15.55
N PRO A 26 -9.12 0.75 -16.38
CA PRO A 26 -9.43 0.81 -17.80
C PRO A 26 -9.23 -0.58 -18.41
N VAL A 27 -10.27 -1.07 -19.10
CA VAL A 27 -10.12 -2.19 -20.03
C VAL A 27 -9.21 -1.70 -21.15
N PRO A 28 -8.03 -2.30 -21.39
CA PRO A 28 -7.17 -1.87 -22.48
C PRO A 28 -7.89 -2.03 -23.81
N ALA A 29 -7.59 -1.15 -24.76
CA ALA A 29 -8.00 -1.35 -26.14
C ALA A 29 -7.33 -2.64 -26.66
N GLN A 30 -8.11 -3.73 -26.75
CA GLN A 30 -7.65 -4.97 -27.35
C GLN A 30 -7.18 -4.72 -28.79
N ALA A 31 -6.24 -5.56 -29.25
CA ALA A 31 -5.64 -5.47 -30.58
C ALA A 31 -6.62 -5.66 -31.77
N GLU A 32 -7.92 -5.85 -31.52
CA GLU A 32 -8.94 -6.26 -32.48
C GLU A 32 -9.11 -5.31 -33.69
N ASP A 33 -8.70 -4.06 -33.57
CA ASP A 33 -8.94 -3.05 -34.63
C ASP A 33 -8.01 -3.13 -35.85
N VAL A 34 -6.98 -3.99 -35.87
CA VAL A 34 -6.07 -4.05 -37.04
C VAL A 34 -5.88 -5.48 -37.54
N ALA A 35 -6.52 -5.77 -38.67
CA ALA A 35 -6.56 -7.08 -39.31
C ALA A 35 -5.17 -7.74 -39.44
N GLU A 36 -5.10 -9.01 -39.00
CA GLU A 36 -3.95 -9.88 -39.24
C GLU A 36 -3.71 -10.03 -40.75
N THR A 37 -2.50 -9.71 -41.17
CA THR A 37 -2.10 -9.75 -42.58
C THR A 37 -0.68 -10.26 -42.68
N LYS A 38 -0.43 -11.11 -43.69
CA LYS A 38 0.90 -11.60 -43.99
C LYS A 38 1.86 -10.43 -44.23
N ILE A 39 3.08 -10.55 -43.72
CA ILE A 39 4.13 -9.55 -43.89
C ILE A 39 5.18 -10.13 -44.84
N ASP A 40 5.28 -9.55 -46.04
CA ASP A 40 6.17 -9.99 -47.12
C ASP A 40 7.42 -9.10 -47.27
N SER A 41 7.47 -7.96 -46.59
CA SER A 41 8.59 -7.02 -46.71
C SER A 41 8.89 -6.23 -45.42
N ALA A 42 10.11 -5.69 -45.34
CA ALA A 42 10.55 -4.83 -44.24
C ALA A 42 9.67 -3.58 -44.10
N THR A 43 9.26 -2.98 -45.22
CA THR A 43 8.35 -1.83 -45.22
C THR A 43 6.99 -2.17 -44.62
N GLN A 44 6.43 -3.34 -44.96
CA GLN A 44 5.17 -3.80 -44.36
C GLN A 44 5.33 -4.07 -42.86
N ALA A 45 6.46 -4.66 -42.42
CA ALA A 45 6.73 -4.90 -41.00
C ALA A 45 6.75 -3.59 -40.20
N ILE A 46 7.45 -2.57 -40.70
CA ILE A 46 7.51 -1.24 -40.06
C ILE A 46 6.14 -0.55 -40.08
N SER A 47 5.41 -0.61 -41.21
CA SER A 47 4.06 -0.04 -41.29
C SER A 47 3.08 -0.71 -40.34
N ARG A 48 3.16 -2.05 -40.19
CA ARG A 48 2.37 -2.82 -39.23
C ARG A 48 2.66 -2.39 -37.80
N ALA A 49 3.93 -2.27 -37.45
CA ALA A 49 4.37 -1.80 -36.13
C ALA A 49 3.84 -0.39 -35.79
N LYS A 50 3.85 0.53 -36.76
CA LYS A 50 3.25 1.87 -36.60
C LYS A 50 1.74 1.81 -36.41
N ALA A 51 1.04 0.99 -37.19
CA ALA A 51 -0.41 0.82 -37.07
C ALA A 51 -0.86 0.23 -35.72
N LEU A 52 0.05 -0.44 -35.01
CA LEU A 52 -0.16 -1.00 -33.67
C LEU A 52 0.33 -0.07 -32.53
N ASN A 53 0.80 1.15 -32.86
CA ASN A 53 1.41 2.08 -31.90
C ASN A 53 2.65 1.51 -31.16
N LEU A 54 3.41 0.63 -31.82
CA LEU A 54 4.59 -0.03 -31.23
C LEU A 54 5.91 0.65 -31.59
N ILE A 55 5.88 1.68 -32.45
CA ILE A 55 7.06 2.49 -32.80
C ILE A 55 6.81 3.91 -32.28
N PRO A 56 7.59 4.38 -31.29
CA PRO A 56 7.50 5.74 -30.78
C PRO A 56 7.90 6.78 -31.83
N GLU A 57 7.30 7.96 -31.74
CA GLU A 57 7.70 9.10 -32.56
C GLU A 57 9.18 9.47 -32.33
N GLY A 58 9.84 9.98 -33.38
CA GLY A 58 11.25 10.38 -33.30
C GLY A 58 12.27 9.24 -33.31
N THR A 59 11.83 7.98 -33.43
CA THR A 59 12.73 6.81 -33.56
C THR A 59 12.98 6.43 -35.02
N ARG A 60 14.18 5.92 -35.31
CA ARG A 60 14.53 5.29 -36.59
C ARG A 60 14.27 3.78 -36.48
N ALA A 61 13.43 3.24 -37.35
CA ALA A 61 13.09 1.82 -37.37
C ALA A 61 13.73 1.09 -38.55
N THR A 62 14.18 -0.14 -38.33
CA THR A 62 14.65 -1.07 -39.36
C THR A 62 13.98 -2.43 -39.17
N ALA A 63 13.91 -3.25 -40.22
CA ALA A 63 13.30 -4.57 -40.15
C ALA A 63 14.10 -5.60 -40.94
N LYS A 64 14.20 -6.81 -40.37
CA LYS A 64 14.91 -7.95 -40.97
C LYS A 64 14.08 -9.22 -40.82
N LEU A 65 14.01 -10.03 -41.88
CA LEU A 65 13.40 -11.36 -41.81
C LEU A 65 14.42 -12.38 -41.27
N SER A 66 14.01 -13.17 -40.30
CA SER A 66 14.77 -14.28 -39.74
C SER A 66 13.88 -15.51 -39.59
N GLY A 67 14.04 -16.50 -40.48
CA GLY A 67 13.12 -17.63 -40.58
C GLY A 67 11.70 -17.16 -40.92
N GLU A 68 10.73 -17.56 -40.10
CA GLU A 68 9.31 -17.18 -40.25
C GLU A 68 8.93 -15.94 -39.42
N LYS A 69 9.92 -15.16 -38.95
CA LYS A 69 9.70 -14.00 -38.08
C LYS A 69 10.33 -12.73 -38.63
N TRP A 70 9.59 -11.63 -38.60
CA TRP A 70 10.12 -10.30 -38.85
C TRP A 70 10.58 -9.67 -37.55
N ASP A 71 11.84 -9.27 -37.51
CA ASP A 71 12.46 -8.55 -36.40
C ASP A 71 12.53 -7.07 -36.76
N VAL A 72 11.72 -6.24 -36.09
CA VAL A 72 11.68 -4.79 -36.25
C VAL A 72 12.36 -4.16 -35.05
N THR A 73 13.44 -3.43 -35.26
CA THR A 73 14.14 -2.70 -34.20
C THR A 73 13.97 -1.19 -34.41
N PHE A 74 13.86 -0.43 -33.33
CA PHE A 74 13.86 1.02 -33.38
C PHE A 74 14.75 1.64 -32.32
N GLU A 75 15.32 2.81 -32.62
CA GLU A 75 16.19 3.55 -31.71
C GLU A 75 16.11 5.06 -31.94
N THR A 76 16.43 5.86 -30.92
CA THR A 76 16.71 7.29 -31.08
C THR A 76 18.18 7.55 -31.47
N ASP A 77 18.45 8.73 -32.02
CA ASP A 77 19.83 9.20 -32.25
C ASP A 77 20.48 9.71 -30.95
N GLU A 78 19.67 10.13 -29.98
CA GLU A 78 20.13 10.55 -28.66
C GLU A 78 20.69 9.36 -27.88
N LYS A 79 21.84 9.57 -27.23
CA LYS A 79 22.57 8.51 -26.52
C LYS A 79 22.89 8.92 -25.09
N ASP A 80 22.91 7.93 -24.19
CA ASP A 80 23.48 8.08 -22.85
C ASP A 80 25.00 8.30 -22.92
N GLU A 81 25.64 8.54 -21.77
CA GLU A 81 27.10 8.72 -21.75
C GLU A 81 27.90 7.45 -22.05
N GLY A 82 27.27 6.27 -21.93
CA GLY A 82 27.85 5.01 -22.39
C GLY A 82 27.76 4.83 -23.91
N GLY A 83 27.15 5.77 -24.63
CA GLY A 83 26.95 5.72 -26.07
C GLY A 83 25.78 4.82 -26.50
N SER A 84 24.95 4.36 -25.56
CA SER A 84 23.74 3.58 -25.87
C SER A 84 22.59 4.51 -26.20
N PRO A 85 21.75 4.22 -27.21
CA PRO A 85 20.57 5.04 -27.49
C PRO A 85 19.64 5.15 -26.28
N LEU A 86 19.07 6.33 -26.05
CA LEU A 86 18.20 6.60 -24.90
C LEU A 86 16.88 5.84 -25.01
N HIS A 87 16.35 5.66 -26.22
CA HIS A 87 15.10 4.94 -26.44
C HIS A 87 15.33 3.87 -27.48
N VAL A 88 15.06 2.62 -27.11
CA VAL A 88 15.23 1.46 -27.98
C VAL A 88 14.03 0.53 -27.86
N GLY A 89 13.81 -0.26 -28.90
CA GLY A 89 12.88 -1.37 -28.81
C GLY A 89 13.01 -2.38 -29.94
N GLN A 90 12.33 -3.49 -29.75
CA GLN A 90 12.29 -4.64 -30.64
C GLN A 90 10.86 -5.17 -30.69
N ILE A 91 10.38 -5.44 -31.90
CA ILE A 91 9.09 -6.07 -32.17
C ILE A 91 9.36 -7.29 -33.04
N ILE A 92 8.88 -8.45 -32.60
CA ILE A 92 8.92 -9.67 -33.40
C ILE A 92 7.51 -9.95 -33.91
N PHE A 93 7.34 -10.06 -35.22
CA PHE A 93 6.09 -10.50 -35.85
C PHE A 93 6.22 -11.91 -36.42
N HIS A 94 5.14 -12.69 -36.36
CA HIS A 94 4.98 -13.85 -37.21
C HIS A 94 4.77 -13.42 -38.66
N ALA A 95 5.61 -13.87 -39.59
CA ALA A 95 5.53 -13.43 -40.99
C ALA A 95 4.23 -13.87 -41.69
N LYS A 96 3.66 -15.01 -41.27
CA LYS A 96 2.47 -15.62 -41.89
C LYS A 96 1.18 -14.79 -41.73
N ASN A 97 1.01 -14.12 -40.58
CA ASN A 97 -0.22 -13.41 -40.22
C ASN A 97 0.02 -12.02 -39.62
N GLY A 98 1.28 -11.61 -39.43
CA GLY A 98 1.61 -10.30 -38.90
C GLY A 98 1.17 -10.06 -37.46
N LYS A 99 0.96 -11.14 -36.70
CA LYS A 99 0.69 -11.09 -35.26
C LYS A 99 1.99 -10.81 -34.50
N VAL A 100 1.92 -9.99 -33.46
CA VAL A 100 3.06 -9.70 -32.57
C VAL A 100 3.36 -10.95 -31.76
N ALA A 101 4.58 -11.45 -31.83
CA ALA A 101 5.09 -12.54 -31.01
C ALA A 101 5.84 -12.02 -29.77
N LYS A 102 6.51 -10.88 -29.89
CA LYS A 102 7.27 -10.25 -28.80
C LYS A 102 7.35 -8.75 -29.00
N TYR A 103 7.29 -8.01 -27.91
CA TYR A 103 7.52 -6.58 -27.87
C TYR A 103 8.39 -6.22 -26.67
N HIS A 104 9.50 -5.54 -26.94
CA HIS A 104 10.34 -4.95 -25.92
C HIS A 104 10.53 -3.47 -26.26
N GLU A 105 10.33 -2.59 -25.30
CA GLU A 105 10.65 -1.18 -25.43
C GLU A 105 11.26 -0.69 -24.13
N ARG A 106 12.25 0.19 -24.24
CA ARG A 106 12.92 0.79 -23.10
C ARG A 106 13.32 2.24 -23.39
N LEU A 107 12.84 3.15 -22.54
CA LEU A 107 13.41 4.49 -22.37
C LEU A 107 14.36 4.46 -21.17
N ARG A 108 15.60 4.84 -21.39
CA ARG A 108 16.66 4.90 -20.38
C ARG A 108 16.69 6.26 -19.71
N SER A 109 17.00 6.25 -18.42
CA SER A 109 17.28 7.44 -17.64
C SER A 109 18.60 8.08 -18.07
N ASP A 110 18.60 9.38 -18.28
CA ASP A 110 19.82 10.20 -18.35
C ASP A 110 20.12 10.92 -17.03
N PHE A 111 19.33 10.65 -15.98
CA PHE A 111 19.42 11.35 -14.71
C PHE A 111 20.78 11.16 -14.05
N ARG A 112 21.32 12.30 -13.61
CA ARG A 112 22.55 12.37 -12.82
C ARG A 112 22.26 13.24 -11.62
N GLY A 113 22.29 12.63 -10.44
CA GLY A 113 22.19 13.37 -9.19
C GLY A 113 23.19 14.53 -9.18
N LYS A 114 22.78 15.69 -8.71
CA LYS A 114 23.70 16.82 -8.56
C LYS A 114 24.69 16.48 -7.44
N PRO A 115 26.00 16.70 -7.62
CA PRO A 115 26.96 16.54 -6.53
C PRO A 115 26.55 17.35 -5.30
N GLY A 116 26.50 16.70 -4.13
CA GLY A 116 26.11 17.32 -2.86
C GLY A 116 24.61 17.52 -2.65
N GLU A 117 23.75 17.20 -3.63
CA GLU A 117 22.31 17.22 -3.45
C GLU A 117 21.88 15.96 -2.70
N ASN A 118 21.12 16.13 -1.60
CA ASN A 118 20.49 15.00 -0.92
C ASN A 118 19.24 14.58 -1.71
N PRO A 119 19.27 13.45 -2.42
CA PRO A 119 18.16 13.02 -3.24
C PRO A 119 17.08 12.28 -2.43
N PHE A 120 17.26 12.22 -1.10
CA PHE A 120 16.30 11.73 -0.10
C PHE A 120 15.52 12.85 0.61
N ASP A 121 15.76 14.11 0.23
CA ASP A 121 15.08 15.26 0.84
C ASP A 121 13.60 15.28 0.46
N GLU A 122 12.75 14.76 1.35
CA GLU A 122 11.30 14.68 1.13
C GLU A 122 10.64 16.07 1.06
N SER A 123 11.25 17.10 1.67
CA SER A 123 10.73 18.47 1.61
C SER A 123 10.73 19.07 0.19
N LYS A 124 11.49 18.46 -0.73
CA LYS A 124 11.55 18.85 -2.15
C LYS A 124 10.60 18.05 -3.04
N MET A 125 9.96 17.01 -2.51
CA MET A 125 9.02 16.20 -3.27
C MET A 125 7.74 16.99 -3.52
N LYS A 126 7.42 17.19 -4.79
CA LYS A 126 6.17 17.84 -5.21
C LYS A 126 5.05 16.82 -5.45
N PHE A 127 5.41 15.56 -5.68
CA PHE A 127 4.50 14.47 -5.95
C PHE A 127 4.63 13.37 -4.89
N SER A 128 3.50 12.96 -4.35
CA SER A 128 3.32 11.79 -3.51
C SER A 128 3.52 10.49 -4.30
N THR A 129 3.65 9.36 -3.61
CA THR A 129 3.76 8.06 -4.27
C THR A 129 2.48 7.67 -5.01
N ALA A 130 1.31 8.10 -4.54
CA ALA A 130 0.03 7.87 -5.22
C ALA A 130 -0.04 8.66 -6.53
N GLU A 131 0.31 9.95 -6.51
CA GLU A 131 0.34 10.77 -7.73
C GLU A 131 1.35 10.25 -8.76
N VAL A 132 2.46 9.65 -8.31
CA VAL A 132 3.40 8.97 -9.22
C VAL A 132 2.78 7.74 -9.88
N GLN A 133 1.98 6.96 -9.15
CA GLN A 133 1.25 5.81 -9.73
C GLN A 133 0.27 6.29 -10.81
N ASP A 134 -0.43 7.40 -10.57
CA ASP A 134 -1.34 8.00 -11.55
C ASP A 134 -0.61 8.45 -12.81
N ILE A 135 0.55 9.12 -12.68
CA ILE A 135 1.41 9.52 -13.81
C ILE A 135 1.84 8.30 -14.62
N ALA A 136 2.25 7.22 -13.95
CA ALA A 136 2.69 6.00 -14.61
C ALA A 136 1.54 5.29 -15.36
N LEU A 137 0.35 5.24 -14.76
CA LEU A 137 -0.84 4.68 -15.40
C LEU A 137 -1.27 5.52 -16.61
N GLU A 138 -1.24 6.85 -16.50
CA GLU A 138 -1.57 7.75 -17.60
C GLU A 138 -0.59 7.58 -18.78
N LEU A 139 0.71 7.41 -18.51
CA LEU A 139 1.68 7.07 -19.55
C LEU A 139 1.27 5.80 -20.30
N ILE A 140 0.96 4.72 -19.57
CA ILE A 140 0.55 3.43 -20.15
C ILE A 140 -0.70 3.61 -21.04
N ASN A 141 -1.69 4.36 -20.56
CA ASN A 141 -2.92 4.62 -21.30
C ASN A 141 -2.66 5.44 -22.57
N GLN A 142 -1.84 6.50 -22.49
CA GLN A 142 -1.50 7.35 -23.63
C GLN A 142 -0.70 6.61 -24.70
N ARG A 143 0.15 5.65 -24.29
CA ARG A 143 0.88 4.81 -25.24
C ARG A 143 -0.04 3.93 -26.07
N ASN A 144 -1.17 3.52 -25.51
CA ASN A 144 -2.23 2.82 -26.22
C ASN A 144 -1.68 1.66 -27.08
N TRP A 145 -0.80 0.86 -26.47
CA TRP A 145 -0.18 -0.28 -27.13
C TRP A 145 -1.25 -1.31 -27.48
N LYS A 146 -1.35 -1.70 -28.75
CA LYS A 146 -2.30 -2.72 -29.20
C LYS A 146 -1.73 -4.13 -28.99
N LEU A 147 -1.66 -4.54 -27.72
CA LEU A 147 -1.20 -5.85 -27.27
C LEU A 147 -2.34 -6.59 -26.55
N ASP A 148 -2.32 -7.91 -26.61
CA ASP A 148 -3.27 -8.76 -25.88
C ASP A 148 -2.79 -8.90 -24.42
N VAL A 149 -3.02 -7.86 -23.62
CA VAL A 149 -2.66 -7.82 -22.19
C VAL A 149 -3.38 -6.65 -21.51
N SER A 150 -3.79 -6.85 -20.26
CA SER A 150 -4.17 -5.77 -19.34
C SER A 150 -3.09 -5.52 -18.30
N TRP A 151 -2.91 -4.28 -17.87
CA TRP A 151 -1.88 -3.91 -16.89
C TRP A 151 -2.48 -3.70 -15.51
N MET A 152 -2.01 -4.46 -14.52
CA MET A 152 -2.42 -4.32 -13.13
C MET A 152 -1.25 -3.86 -12.25
N PHE A 153 -1.46 -2.78 -11.49
CA PHE A 153 -0.44 -2.21 -10.60
C PHE A 153 0.15 -3.29 -9.68
N ASN A 154 1.47 -3.39 -9.66
CA ASN A 154 2.22 -4.29 -8.80
C ASN A 154 2.76 -3.49 -7.61
N PRO A 155 2.23 -3.74 -6.40
CA PRO A 155 2.53 -2.94 -5.20
C PRO A 155 3.91 -3.22 -4.61
N TYR A 156 4.63 -4.23 -5.11
CA TYR A 156 5.95 -4.52 -4.59
C TYR A 156 6.98 -3.49 -5.05
N PRO A 157 7.75 -2.90 -4.12
CA PRO A 157 8.83 -2.01 -4.47
C PRO A 157 9.92 -2.77 -5.23
N ILE A 158 10.60 -2.08 -6.14
CA ILE A 158 11.72 -2.65 -6.89
C ILE A 158 12.85 -2.98 -5.92
N ALA A 159 13.29 -4.23 -5.93
CA ALA A 159 14.64 -4.58 -5.51
C ALA A 159 15.51 -4.51 -6.76
N TYR A 160 16.28 -3.43 -6.96
CA TYR A 160 17.40 -3.53 -7.89
C TYR A 160 18.53 -4.27 -7.17
N GLU A 161 18.42 -5.59 -7.12
CA GLU A 161 19.57 -6.46 -6.86
C GLU A 161 20.61 -6.19 -7.95
N ASN A 162 21.59 -5.32 -7.63
CA ASN A 162 22.94 -5.20 -8.21
C ASN A 162 23.43 -3.79 -8.62
N ASP A 163 22.74 -2.69 -8.30
CA ASP A 163 23.44 -1.38 -8.36
C ASP A 163 23.31 -0.62 -7.04
N ARG A 164 24.44 -0.58 -6.30
CA ARG A 164 24.68 0.27 -5.12
C ARG A 164 24.70 1.77 -5.49
N ARG A 165 24.03 2.16 -6.57
CA ARG A 165 23.96 3.49 -7.14
C ARG A 165 22.49 3.81 -7.35
N PHE A 166 21.92 4.44 -6.31
CA PHE A 166 20.78 5.35 -6.42
C PHE A 166 19.37 4.73 -6.53
N GLU A 167 18.89 4.10 -5.45
CA GLU A 167 17.48 4.23 -5.06
C GLU A 167 17.30 5.58 -4.37
N ILE A 168 17.28 6.64 -5.17
CA ILE A 168 17.09 7.99 -4.69
C ILE A 168 15.59 8.23 -4.44
N ALA A 169 15.21 8.70 -3.26
CA ALA A 169 13.78 8.94 -2.97
C ALA A 169 13.09 9.86 -3.99
N ARG A 170 13.87 10.66 -4.72
CA ARG A 170 13.45 11.45 -5.88
C ARG A 170 12.91 10.60 -7.05
N LEU A 171 13.60 9.55 -7.50
CA LEU A 171 13.12 8.73 -8.62
C LEU A 171 12.31 7.56 -8.07
N HIS A 172 11.03 7.48 -8.44
CA HIS A 172 10.12 6.47 -7.93
C HIS A 172 9.63 5.58 -9.06
N GLY A 173 9.96 4.29 -8.95
CA GLY A 173 9.56 3.27 -9.89
C GLY A 173 8.19 2.67 -9.54
N VAL A 174 7.35 2.50 -10.54
CA VAL A 174 6.00 1.92 -10.49
C VAL A 174 5.96 0.76 -11.46
N HIS A 175 5.47 -0.40 -11.02
CA HIS A 175 5.36 -1.59 -11.86
C HIS A 175 3.91 -1.97 -12.09
N PHE A 176 3.69 -2.60 -13.22
CA PHE A 176 2.44 -3.27 -13.53
C PHE A 176 2.77 -4.64 -14.11
N ASP A 177 2.04 -5.63 -13.64
CA ASP A 177 2.10 -6.98 -14.17
C ASP A 177 1.01 -7.15 -15.23
N GLY A 178 1.27 -8.06 -16.16
CA GLY A 178 0.27 -8.58 -17.07
C GLY A 178 -0.88 -9.24 -16.33
N SER A 179 -2.07 -9.06 -16.88
CA SER A 179 -3.32 -9.64 -16.41
C SER A 179 -4.25 -9.91 -17.57
N HIS A 180 -5.12 -10.91 -17.37
CA HIS A 180 -6.18 -11.29 -18.29
C HIS A 180 -7.46 -11.51 -17.49
N ASP A 181 -8.58 -11.00 -17.99
CA ASP A 181 -9.89 -11.07 -17.32
C ASP A 181 -9.88 -10.55 -15.87
N GLY A 182 -9.04 -9.53 -15.60
CA GLY A 182 -8.87 -8.94 -14.26
C GLY A 182 -8.04 -9.79 -13.29
N ILE A 183 -7.48 -10.91 -13.73
CA ILE A 183 -6.61 -11.78 -12.93
C ILE A 183 -5.16 -11.59 -13.38
N ARG A 184 -4.29 -11.29 -12.41
CA ARG A 184 -2.85 -11.13 -12.64
C ARG A 184 -2.20 -12.45 -13.02
N ASP A 185 -1.31 -12.43 -14.00
CA ASP A 185 -0.49 -13.59 -14.39
C ASP A 185 1.02 -13.33 -14.29
N GLY A 186 1.45 -12.05 -14.29
CA GLY A 186 2.87 -11.71 -14.16
C GLY A 186 3.76 -12.14 -15.32
N SER A 187 3.17 -12.63 -16.42
CA SER A 187 3.88 -13.16 -17.58
C SER A 187 4.50 -12.04 -18.43
N ASN A 188 3.86 -10.88 -18.41
CA ASN A 188 4.30 -9.64 -19.04
C ASN A 188 4.45 -8.54 -17.98
N ARG A 189 5.24 -7.51 -18.27
CA ARG A 189 5.50 -6.43 -17.29
C ARG A 189 5.76 -5.09 -17.96
N VAL A 190 5.35 -4.04 -17.28
CA VAL A 190 5.73 -2.65 -17.59
C VAL A 190 6.18 -1.98 -16.31
N GLY A 191 7.25 -1.18 -16.40
CA GLY A 191 7.79 -0.41 -15.28
C GLY A 191 8.05 1.02 -15.71
N VAL A 192 7.67 1.99 -14.89
CA VAL A 192 7.80 3.42 -15.14
C VAL A 192 8.48 4.08 -13.95
N THR A 193 9.51 4.87 -14.20
CA THR A 193 10.20 5.67 -13.17
C THR A 193 9.85 7.13 -13.36
N VAL A 194 9.36 7.77 -12.30
CA VAL A 194 8.96 9.17 -12.30
C VAL A 194 9.82 9.97 -11.31
N ASP A 195 10.25 11.15 -11.72
CA ASP A 195 10.92 12.12 -10.84
C ASP A 195 9.89 12.83 -9.96
N ARG A 196 9.90 12.55 -8.66
CA ARG A 196 8.98 13.12 -7.66
C ARG A 196 9.13 14.61 -7.42
N TRP A 197 10.17 15.25 -7.95
CA TRP A 197 10.33 16.70 -7.86
C TRP A 197 9.71 17.44 -9.04
N THR A 198 9.57 16.78 -10.18
CA THR A 198 9.14 17.40 -11.45
C THR A 198 7.87 16.77 -12.03
N GLY A 199 7.56 15.52 -11.70
CA GLY A 199 6.51 14.72 -12.31
C GLY A 199 6.91 14.13 -13.67
N GLU A 200 8.16 14.33 -14.11
CA GLU A 200 8.64 13.82 -15.40
C GLU A 200 8.87 12.32 -15.36
N VAL A 201 8.48 11.62 -16.44
CA VAL A 201 8.88 10.23 -16.66
C VAL A 201 10.36 10.21 -17.05
N ASP A 202 11.18 9.64 -16.17
CA ASP A 202 12.62 9.56 -16.32
C ASP A 202 13.07 8.33 -17.12
N SER A 203 12.40 7.20 -16.89
CA SER A 203 12.62 5.97 -17.65
C SER A 203 11.37 5.11 -17.63
N TYR A 204 11.24 4.21 -18.59
CA TYR A 204 10.27 3.12 -18.52
C TYR A 204 10.72 1.94 -19.37
N TYR A 205 10.12 0.79 -19.14
CA TYR A 205 10.26 -0.36 -19.99
C TYR A 205 8.95 -1.13 -20.07
N ILE A 206 8.78 -1.85 -21.16
CA ILE A 206 7.72 -2.85 -21.35
C ILE A 206 8.37 -4.10 -21.92
N ASP A 207 8.04 -5.23 -21.31
CA ASP A 207 8.36 -6.58 -21.78
C ASP A 207 7.03 -7.30 -22.00
N TRP A 208 6.72 -7.59 -23.26
CA TRP A 208 5.56 -8.37 -23.64
C TRP A 208 5.95 -9.51 -24.58
N GLU A 209 5.41 -10.70 -24.35
CA GLU A 209 5.64 -11.89 -25.16
C GLU A 209 4.35 -12.72 -25.26
N GLU A 210 4.03 -13.11 -26.49
CA GLU A 210 2.83 -13.89 -26.81
C GLU A 210 2.89 -15.28 -26.17
N GLY A 211 1.73 -15.78 -25.71
CA GLY A 211 1.59 -17.17 -25.26
C GLY A 211 2.30 -17.45 -23.94
N THR A 212 2.76 -16.41 -23.24
CA THR A 212 3.28 -16.51 -21.87
C THR A 212 2.16 -16.73 -20.84
N TYR A 213 0.93 -16.35 -21.19
CA TYR A 213 -0.26 -16.68 -20.43
C TYR A 213 -1.01 -17.86 -21.07
N ILE A 214 -0.99 -19.00 -20.37
CA ILE A 214 -1.78 -20.20 -20.73
C ILE A 214 -2.46 -20.65 -19.44
N PRO A 215 -3.67 -20.14 -19.14
CA PRO A 215 -4.34 -20.47 -17.91
C PRO A 215 -4.80 -21.93 -17.91
N GLU A 216 -4.64 -22.60 -16.78
CA GLU A 216 -5.36 -23.83 -16.49
C GLU A 216 -6.87 -23.55 -16.55
N LYS A 217 -7.62 -24.45 -17.21
CA LYS A 217 -9.09 -24.36 -17.20
C LYS A 217 -9.60 -24.82 -15.85
N VAL A 218 -9.95 -23.86 -15.00
CA VAL A 218 -10.56 -24.10 -13.68
C VAL A 218 -12.04 -23.74 -13.76
N SER A 219 -12.93 -24.64 -13.30
CA SER A 219 -14.34 -24.29 -13.14
C SER A 219 -14.53 -23.46 -11.89
N GLU A 220 -15.43 -22.46 -11.91
CA GLU A 220 -15.83 -21.74 -10.70
C GLU A 220 -16.30 -22.66 -9.58
N ALA A 221 -16.89 -23.82 -9.91
CA ALA A 221 -17.32 -24.80 -8.92
C ALA A 221 -16.17 -25.49 -8.16
N ASP A 222 -14.96 -25.48 -8.73
CA ASP A 222 -13.76 -26.09 -8.13
C ASP A 222 -12.96 -25.09 -7.28
N LEU A 223 -13.28 -23.78 -7.38
CA LEU A 223 -12.60 -22.71 -6.65
C LEU A 223 -13.09 -22.65 -5.20
N ILE A 224 -12.19 -22.82 -4.24
CA ILE A 224 -12.52 -22.55 -2.83
C ILE A 224 -12.78 -21.05 -2.63
N GLY A 225 -13.71 -20.69 -1.74
CA GLY A 225 -13.94 -19.27 -1.44
C GLY A 225 -12.73 -18.59 -0.81
N ILE A 226 -12.58 -17.27 -1.02
CA ILE A 226 -11.46 -16.49 -0.47
C ILE A 226 -11.35 -16.59 1.06
N ASP A 227 -12.48 -16.72 1.77
CA ASP A 227 -12.49 -16.92 3.22
C ASP A 227 -11.90 -18.27 3.63
N ALA A 228 -12.20 -19.33 2.86
CA ALA A 228 -11.63 -20.65 3.09
C ALA A 228 -10.12 -20.66 2.79
N ALA A 229 -9.71 -20.03 1.69
CA ALA A 229 -8.30 -19.89 1.33
C ALA A 229 -7.55 -19.09 2.39
N GLY A 230 -8.11 -17.96 2.83
CA GLY A 230 -7.51 -17.10 3.84
C GLY A 230 -7.44 -17.76 5.21
N LYS A 231 -8.40 -18.62 5.59
CA LYS A 231 -8.32 -19.42 6.81
C LYS A 231 -7.19 -20.45 6.73
N LEU A 232 -7.09 -21.20 5.63
CA LEU A 232 -6.01 -22.16 5.41
C LEU A 232 -4.64 -21.46 5.44
N LEU A 233 -4.51 -20.29 4.81
CA LEU A 233 -3.29 -19.48 4.86
C LEU A 233 -2.98 -19.01 6.27
N PHE A 234 -3.97 -18.45 6.98
CA PHE A 234 -3.78 -17.98 8.35
C PHE A 234 -3.30 -19.12 9.26
N ASP A 235 -3.91 -20.30 9.17
CA ASP A 235 -3.54 -21.44 10.01
C ASP A 235 -2.13 -21.97 9.69
N ALA A 236 -1.71 -21.92 8.42
CA ALA A 236 -0.41 -22.43 8.00
C ALA A 236 0.76 -21.44 8.16
N ILE A 237 0.50 -20.12 8.10
CA ILE A 237 1.55 -19.12 8.13
C ILE A 237 2.10 -18.96 9.54
N GLU A 238 3.40 -19.16 9.69
CA GLU A 238 4.11 -18.93 10.93
C GLU A 238 5.23 -17.91 10.69
N PRO A 239 5.20 -16.72 11.33
CA PRO A 239 6.30 -15.78 11.25
C PRO A 239 7.60 -16.42 11.73
N PHE A 240 8.70 -16.20 11.02
CA PHE A 240 10.00 -16.73 11.39
C PHE A 240 10.92 -15.63 11.89
N LEU A 241 11.90 -16.02 12.73
CA LEU A 241 12.93 -15.14 13.23
C LEU A 241 14.12 -15.13 12.26
N LYS A 242 14.69 -13.94 12.05
CA LYS A 242 15.97 -13.78 11.36
C LYS A 242 16.77 -12.63 11.96
N TRP A 243 18.08 -12.71 11.80
CA TRP A 243 18.96 -11.56 12.04
C TRP A 243 18.97 -10.67 10.79
N GLN A 244 18.62 -9.39 10.96
CA GLN A 244 18.68 -8.38 9.90
C GLN A 244 19.90 -7.47 10.12
N ALA A 245 20.85 -7.55 9.18
CA ALA A 245 22.08 -6.74 9.14
C ALA A 245 22.33 -6.28 7.70
N ILE A 246 22.04 -5.01 7.39
CA ILE A 246 22.18 -4.50 6.01
C ILE A 246 23.20 -3.37 5.92
N LYS A 247 23.12 -2.35 6.78
CA LYS A 247 24.01 -1.17 6.72
C LYS A 247 25.08 -1.10 7.81
N ASP A 248 24.79 -1.68 8.98
CA ASP A 248 25.73 -1.81 10.09
C ASP A 248 25.76 -3.29 10.55
N PRO A 249 26.68 -4.10 10.00
CA PRO A 249 26.79 -5.51 10.38
C PRO A 249 27.19 -5.70 11.85
N GLU A 250 27.61 -4.65 12.56
CA GLU A 250 27.95 -4.70 13.98
C GLU A 250 26.73 -4.56 14.91
N GLN A 251 25.55 -4.18 14.37
CA GLN A 251 24.30 -4.09 15.13
C GLN A 251 23.13 -4.83 14.43
N PRO A 252 23.23 -6.17 14.30
CA PRO A 252 22.12 -6.95 13.78
C PRO A 252 20.91 -6.84 14.71
N LYS A 253 19.71 -6.68 14.15
CA LYS A 253 18.46 -6.78 14.91
C LYS A 253 17.80 -8.12 14.69
N LEU A 254 17.33 -8.72 15.77
CA LEU A 254 16.46 -9.90 15.69
C LEU A 254 15.06 -9.43 15.31
N VAL A 255 14.56 -9.91 14.18
CA VAL A 255 13.26 -9.49 13.64
C VAL A 255 12.40 -10.70 13.29
N TYR A 256 11.09 -10.51 13.39
CA TYR A 256 10.11 -11.37 12.77
C TYR A 256 9.83 -10.93 11.34
N ALA A 257 9.67 -11.91 10.44
CA ALA A 257 9.33 -11.69 9.05
C ALA A 257 8.34 -12.75 8.52
N LEU A 258 7.73 -12.45 7.37
CA LEU A 258 7.01 -13.41 6.55
C LEU A 258 7.85 -13.83 5.35
N HIS A 259 7.61 -15.03 4.85
CA HIS A 259 8.14 -15.45 3.55
C HIS A 259 7.44 -14.68 2.43
N GLU A 260 8.16 -14.42 1.33
CA GLU A 260 7.69 -13.59 0.21
C GLU A 260 6.66 -14.27 -0.70
N LYS A 261 6.47 -15.59 -0.56
CA LYS A 261 5.82 -16.44 -1.57
C LYS A 261 4.57 -17.20 -1.10
N TYR A 262 3.97 -16.87 0.04
CA TYR A 262 2.76 -17.55 0.55
C TYR A 262 1.65 -17.70 -0.51
N VAL A 263 1.34 -18.95 -0.86
CA VAL A 263 0.47 -19.37 -1.97
C VAL A 263 -0.33 -20.61 -1.58
N ILE A 264 -1.62 -20.62 -1.95
CA ILE A 264 -2.51 -21.79 -1.91
C ILE A 264 -3.16 -21.93 -3.28
N THR A 265 -3.23 -23.14 -3.84
CA THR A 265 -3.93 -23.39 -5.10
C THR A 265 -5.43 -23.08 -5.00
N TYR A 266 -6.07 -22.91 -6.15
CA TYR A 266 -7.53 -22.72 -6.22
C TYR A 266 -8.35 -23.80 -5.48
N ASP A 267 -7.81 -25.01 -5.30
CA ASP A 267 -8.46 -26.15 -4.62
C ASP A 267 -8.01 -26.34 -3.16
N GLY A 268 -7.31 -25.36 -2.58
CA GLY A 268 -6.98 -25.35 -1.15
C GLY A 268 -5.76 -26.16 -0.74
N LYS A 269 -4.87 -26.48 -1.68
CA LYS A 269 -3.62 -27.21 -1.41
C LYS A 269 -2.43 -26.27 -1.38
N PHE A 270 -1.44 -26.61 -0.56
CA PHE A 270 -0.13 -25.95 -0.58
C PHE A 270 0.75 -26.65 -1.61
N PRO A 271 1.10 -26.00 -2.73
CA PRO A 271 1.96 -26.62 -3.76
C PRO A 271 3.31 -26.96 -3.16
N VAL A 272 3.79 -28.19 -3.36
CA VAL A 272 5.08 -28.64 -2.81
C VAL A 272 6.22 -27.79 -3.38
N GLU A 273 6.11 -27.38 -4.65
CA GLU A 273 7.02 -26.44 -5.30
C GLU A 273 7.07 -25.06 -4.65
N TYR A 274 6.05 -24.71 -3.86
CA TYR A 274 5.95 -23.49 -3.08
C TYR A 274 5.84 -23.80 -1.57
N GLN A 275 6.22 -24.99 -1.09
CA GLN A 275 6.31 -25.27 0.35
C GLN A 275 7.62 -24.71 0.89
N TRP A 276 7.54 -23.99 2.02
CA TRP A 276 8.71 -23.42 2.69
C TRP A 276 8.97 -24.15 4.00
N GLU A 277 10.22 -24.48 4.23
CA GLU A 277 10.68 -24.77 5.58
C GLU A 277 10.89 -23.43 6.28
N ASN A 278 10.17 -23.20 7.37
CA ASN A 278 10.59 -22.19 8.33
C ASN A 278 11.98 -22.60 8.80
N PRO A 279 13.04 -21.81 8.54
CA PRO A 279 14.38 -22.22 8.92
C PRO A 279 14.37 -22.46 10.43
N PRO A 280 14.83 -23.64 10.90
CA PRO A 280 14.89 -23.91 12.33
C PRO A 280 15.79 -22.86 12.96
N PHE A 281 15.23 -22.09 13.91
CA PHE A 281 16.01 -21.12 14.65
C PHE A 281 16.84 -21.88 15.69
N THR A 282 18.14 -22.02 15.43
CA THR A 282 19.03 -22.94 16.15
C THR A 282 19.52 -22.40 17.51
N GLU A 283 19.29 -21.13 17.81
CA GLU A 283 19.74 -20.49 19.05
C GLU A 283 18.60 -20.42 20.08
N GLU A 284 18.91 -20.56 21.37
CA GLU A 284 17.98 -20.35 22.49
C GLU A 284 17.60 -18.86 22.67
N ILE A 285 17.24 -18.16 21.59
CA ILE A 285 16.82 -16.77 21.68
C ILE A 285 15.34 -16.73 21.99
N LYS A 286 15.01 -16.02 23.07
CA LYS A 286 13.63 -15.81 23.51
C LYS A 286 13.20 -14.40 23.13
N PRO A 287 12.49 -14.21 22.00
CA PRO A 287 11.86 -12.93 21.72
C PRO A 287 10.90 -12.57 22.87
N SER A 288 10.90 -11.31 23.31
CA SER A 288 9.94 -10.84 24.32
C SER A 288 8.59 -10.49 23.71
N TYR A 289 8.55 -10.20 22.41
CA TYR A 289 7.34 -9.81 21.73
C TYR A 289 6.54 -11.01 21.21
N SER A 290 5.22 -10.97 21.41
CA SER A 290 4.30 -12.09 21.16
C SER A 290 4.27 -12.50 19.69
N ARG A 291 4.53 -13.78 19.40
CA ARG A 291 4.49 -14.35 18.05
C ARG A 291 3.10 -14.28 17.42
N GLU A 292 2.05 -14.54 18.21
CA GLU A 292 0.65 -14.46 17.75
C GLU A 292 0.29 -13.03 17.33
N LEU A 293 0.71 -12.05 18.12
CA LEU A 293 0.49 -10.64 17.80
C LEU A 293 1.28 -10.21 16.56
N VAL A 294 2.52 -10.67 16.43
CA VAL A 294 3.34 -10.47 15.22
C VAL A 294 2.66 -11.04 13.99
N LYS A 295 2.10 -12.26 14.05
CA LYS A 295 1.39 -12.90 12.94
C LYS A 295 0.26 -12.00 12.44
N LYS A 296 -0.62 -11.55 13.34
CA LYS A 296 -1.73 -10.64 13.01
C LYS A 296 -1.22 -9.31 12.42
N ARG A 297 -0.17 -8.72 13.00
CA ARG A 297 0.39 -7.44 12.55
C ARG A 297 1.07 -7.55 11.20
N LEU A 298 1.87 -8.59 10.95
CA LEU A 298 2.51 -8.80 9.65
C LEU A 298 1.46 -9.02 8.56
N LEU A 299 0.50 -9.92 8.79
CA LEU A 299 -0.57 -10.23 7.82
C LEU A 299 -1.47 -9.02 7.53
N SER A 300 -1.64 -8.09 8.48
CA SER A 300 -2.42 -6.86 8.26
C SER A 300 -1.85 -5.94 7.16
N MET A 301 -0.58 -6.14 6.76
CA MET A 301 0.06 -5.38 5.68
C MET A 301 -0.25 -5.95 4.28
N TYR A 302 -0.93 -7.10 4.19
CA TYR A 302 -1.14 -7.84 2.96
C TYR A 302 -2.63 -8.01 2.65
N ASP A 303 -2.95 -8.03 1.36
CA ASP A 303 -4.20 -8.53 0.80
C ASP A 303 -4.01 -9.96 0.28
N LEU A 304 -5.13 -10.66 0.11
CA LEU A 304 -5.17 -11.99 -0.47
C LEU A 304 -5.76 -11.91 -1.88
N ASN A 305 -4.92 -12.18 -2.89
CA ASN A 305 -5.30 -12.03 -4.29
C ASN A 305 -5.41 -13.39 -4.98
N LEU A 306 -6.34 -13.51 -5.92
CA LEU A 306 -6.38 -14.62 -6.87
C LEU A 306 -5.49 -14.25 -8.08
N GLU A 307 -4.52 -15.10 -8.40
CA GLU A 307 -3.51 -14.85 -9.44
C GLU A 307 -3.15 -16.16 -10.16
N TYR A 308 -2.65 -16.05 -11.39
CA TYR A 308 -1.97 -17.16 -12.06
C TYR A 308 -0.49 -17.16 -11.70
N ILE A 309 0.01 -18.34 -11.34
CA ILE A 309 1.41 -18.60 -11.03
C ILE A 309 1.83 -19.78 -11.90
N ASP A 310 2.74 -19.53 -12.83
CA ASP A 310 3.18 -20.53 -13.83
C ASP A 310 1.99 -21.20 -14.57
N GLY A 311 0.95 -20.41 -14.88
CA GLY A 311 -0.29 -20.84 -15.55
C GLY A 311 -1.32 -21.52 -14.64
N LYS A 312 -1.02 -21.77 -13.37
CA LYS A 312 -1.95 -22.35 -12.40
C LYS A 312 -2.62 -21.28 -11.56
N LEU A 313 -3.93 -21.39 -11.35
CA LEU A 313 -4.68 -20.44 -10.54
C LEU A 313 -4.42 -20.66 -9.04
N ALA A 314 -4.11 -19.59 -8.31
CA ALA A 314 -3.76 -19.67 -6.90
C ALA A 314 -4.06 -18.38 -6.14
N TYR A 315 -4.33 -18.52 -4.86
CA TYR A 315 -4.42 -17.44 -3.89
C TYR A 315 -3.02 -17.07 -3.38
N LYS A 316 -2.65 -15.80 -3.44
CA LYS A 316 -1.33 -15.29 -3.04
C LYS A 316 -1.44 -14.05 -2.16
N LEU A 317 -0.61 -13.99 -1.12
CA LEU A 317 -0.47 -12.76 -0.33
C LEU A 317 0.29 -11.68 -1.12
N ARG A 318 -0.32 -10.50 -1.25
CA ARG A 318 0.28 -9.31 -1.87
C ARG A 318 0.36 -8.18 -0.87
N LEU A 319 1.47 -7.46 -0.84
CA LEU A 319 1.57 -6.26 0.01
C LEU A 319 0.54 -5.23 -0.45
N LYS A 320 -0.16 -4.57 0.47
CA LYS A 320 -1.15 -3.57 0.09
C LYS A 320 -0.51 -2.37 -0.63
N PRO A 321 -1.09 -1.85 -1.72
CA PRO A 321 -0.57 -0.74 -2.52
C PRO A 321 -0.14 0.51 -1.74
N GLU A 322 -0.83 0.84 -0.65
CA GLU A 322 -0.58 2.02 0.16
C GLU A 322 0.59 1.87 1.14
N ILE A 323 1.14 0.65 1.27
CA ILE A 323 2.28 0.35 2.13
C ILE A 323 3.58 0.69 1.40
N THR A 324 3.96 1.97 1.47
CA THR A 324 5.13 2.52 0.77
C THR A 324 6.37 2.71 1.66
N SER A 325 6.25 2.35 2.95
CA SER A 325 7.28 2.63 3.96
C SER A 325 8.45 1.66 3.96
N PHE A 326 8.27 0.46 3.41
CA PHE A 326 9.34 -0.52 3.28
C PHE A 326 10.05 -0.30 1.95
N ARG A 327 11.23 0.34 2.00
CA ARG A 327 12.07 0.60 0.82
C ARG A 327 12.93 -0.62 0.50
N SER A 328 13.31 -0.78 -0.77
CA SER A 328 14.34 -1.73 -1.24
C SER A 328 13.98 -3.22 -1.08
N GLY A 329 12.85 -3.67 -1.65
CA GLY A 329 12.54 -5.11 -1.77
C GLY A 329 12.36 -5.88 -0.45
N LEU A 330 12.41 -5.19 0.70
CA LEU A 330 12.32 -5.83 2.00
C LEU A 330 10.88 -5.88 2.45
N HIS A 331 10.42 -7.08 2.72
CA HIS A 331 9.11 -7.31 3.31
C HIS A 331 9.01 -6.66 4.70
N PRO A 332 7.80 -6.29 5.14
CA PRO A 332 7.55 -5.81 6.49
C PRO A 332 8.21 -6.70 7.55
N VAL A 333 8.93 -6.07 8.48
CA VAL A 333 9.58 -6.74 9.61
C VAL A 333 9.26 -6.04 10.92
N ILE A 334 9.18 -6.83 12.00
CA ILE A 334 8.90 -6.36 13.36
C ILE A 334 10.07 -6.75 14.26
N ASP A 335 10.56 -5.80 15.05
CA ASP A 335 11.56 -6.06 16.10
C ASP A 335 11.03 -7.12 17.07
N ALA A 336 11.81 -8.20 17.25
CA ALA A 336 11.37 -9.34 18.03
C ALA A 336 11.32 -9.08 19.54
N HIS A 337 11.86 -7.94 20.00
CA HIS A 337 11.84 -7.55 21.41
C HIS A 337 10.87 -6.40 21.68
N THR A 338 10.91 -5.35 20.87
CA THR A 338 10.11 -4.13 21.11
C THR A 338 8.76 -4.13 20.40
N GLY A 339 8.58 -5.01 19.42
CA GLY A 339 7.41 -4.97 18.55
C GLY A 339 7.37 -3.76 17.62
N GLU A 340 8.44 -2.99 17.49
CA GLU A 340 8.48 -1.86 16.56
C GLU A 340 8.56 -2.35 15.12
N TRP A 341 7.85 -1.67 14.23
CA TRP A 341 8.09 -1.82 12.80
C TRP A 341 9.46 -1.25 12.48
N LEU A 342 10.26 -1.96 11.69
CA LEU A 342 11.61 -1.50 11.34
C LEU A 342 11.72 -1.25 9.84
N ASP A 343 12.47 -0.22 9.47
CA ASP A 343 12.92 -0.03 8.10
C ASP A 343 14.14 -0.93 7.78
N PHE A 344 14.63 -0.83 6.55
CA PHE A 344 15.82 -1.57 6.09
C PHE A 344 17.12 -1.18 6.81
N LEU A 345 17.12 -0.06 7.54
CA LEU A 345 18.23 0.46 8.35
C LEU A 345 18.08 0.11 9.83
N ASN A 346 17.15 -0.79 10.18
CA ASN A 346 16.84 -1.18 11.55
C ASN A 346 16.32 -0.01 12.43
N GLN A 347 15.84 1.07 11.81
CA GLN A 347 15.25 2.21 12.51
C GLN A 347 13.74 2.02 12.69
N PRO A 348 13.18 2.39 13.86
CA PRO A 348 11.74 2.34 14.08
C PRO A 348 10.97 3.20 13.07
N LEU A 349 9.96 2.62 12.42
CA LEU A 349 9.01 3.34 11.60
C LEU A 349 7.97 4.02 12.50
N THR A 350 7.87 5.33 12.40
CA THR A 350 6.90 6.14 13.17
C THR A 350 5.57 6.34 12.42
N LYS A 351 5.45 5.83 11.20
CA LYS A 351 4.25 5.97 10.37
C LYS A 351 3.12 5.09 10.91
N THR A 352 1.90 5.60 10.84
CA THR A 352 0.70 4.79 10.99
C THR A 352 0.49 3.94 9.74
N PHE A 353 0.23 2.65 9.94
CA PHE A 353 -0.08 1.74 8.84
C PHE A 353 -1.58 1.61 8.67
N SER A 354 -2.01 1.39 7.43
CA SER A 354 -3.41 1.19 7.08
C SER A 354 -4.01 0.00 7.83
N PRO A 355 -5.32 0.03 8.14
CA PRO A 355 -6.00 -1.09 8.81
C PRO A 355 -5.80 -2.41 8.08
N ALA A 356 -5.94 -3.52 8.80
CA ALA A 356 -5.85 -4.87 8.22
C ALA A 356 -6.70 -5.03 6.95
N GLY A 357 -6.17 -5.78 5.97
CA GLY A 357 -6.89 -6.17 4.76
C GLY A 357 -8.14 -6.99 5.10
N GLU A 358 -9.16 -6.92 4.23
CA GLU A 358 -10.48 -7.48 4.54
C GLU A 358 -10.45 -8.98 4.82
N TRP A 359 -9.67 -9.74 4.04
CA TRP A 359 -9.53 -11.19 4.21
C TRP A 359 -9.17 -11.55 5.66
N LEU A 360 -8.24 -10.81 6.28
CA LEU A 360 -7.73 -11.12 7.61
C LEU A 360 -8.81 -10.89 8.68
N ILE A 361 -9.72 -9.95 8.47
CA ILE A 361 -10.81 -9.63 9.39
C ILE A 361 -11.79 -10.82 9.50
N TYR A 362 -11.94 -11.59 8.42
CA TYR A 362 -12.83 -12.75 8.38
C TYR A 362 -12.15 -14.07 8.75
N THR A 363 -10.81 -14.13 8.65
CA THR A 363 -10.06 -15.38 8.82
C THR A 363 -9.30 -15.45 10.14
N ALA A 364 -8.84 -14.32 10.67
CA ALA A 364 -8.24 -14.29 11.99
C ALA A 364 -9.29 -14.72 13.02
N PRO A 365 -8.90 -15.47 14.06
CA PRO A 365 -9.83 -15.92 15.08
C PRO A 365 -10.53 -14.72 15.71
N ASP A 366 -11.86 -14.82 15.85
CA ASP A 366 -12.67 -13.89 16.63
C ASP A 366 -12.17 -13.92 18.08
N SER A 367 -11.28 -13.00 18.43
CA SER A 367 -10.87 -12.81 19.80
C SER A 367 -11.98 -12.11 20.56
N GLU A 368 -12.22 -12.53 21.81
CA GLU A 368 -13.05 -11.72 22.70
C GLU A 368 -12.51 -10.29 22.74
N ILE A 369 -13.40 -9.30 22.80
CA ILE A 369 -12.97 -7.91 22.89
C ILE A 369 -12.41 -7.69 24.29
N GLU A 370 -11.12 -7.44 24.41
CA GLU A 370 -10.44 -7.26 25.70
C GLU A 370 -10.32 -5.79 26.12
N TYR A 371 -10.37 -4.87 25.16
CA TYR A 371 -10.44 -3.44 25.46
C TYR A 371 -11.84 -3.04 25.98
N ALA A 372 -11.89 -2.05 26.86
CA ALA A 372 -13.16 -1.57 27.40
C ALA A 372 -13.95 -0.74 26.38
N ALA A 373 -13.27 0.19 25.71
CA ALA A 373 -13.81 0.96 24.59
C ALA A 373 -12.68 1.50 23.71
N ALA A 374 -12.95 1.67 22.42
CA ALA A 374 -12.08 2.40 21.49
C ALA A 374 -12.86 3.52 20.81
N ILE A 375 -12.17 4.52 20.29
CA ILE A 375 -12.79 5.75 19.77
C ILE A 375 -12.54 5.85 18.29
N LEU A 376 -13.62 5.85 17.52
CA LEU A 376 -13.61 6.09 16.09
C LEU A 376 -14.07 7.54 15.84
N TRP A 377 -13.14 8.39 15.43
CA TRP A 377 -13.35 9.81 15.18
C TRP A 377 -13.30 10.08 13.69
N ASP A 378 -14.43 10.45 13.07
CA ASP A 378 -14.51 10.73 11.62
C ASP A 378 -13.86 9.62 10.76
N ASN A 379 -14.17 8.35 11.07
CA ASN A 379 -13.60 7.14 10.46
C ASN A 379 -12.13 6.82 10.78
N GLU A 380 -11.50 7.57 11.70
CA GLU A 380 -10.15 7.34 12.18
C GLU A 380 -10.14 6.79 13.62
N LEU A 381 -9.47 5.66 13.86
CA LEU A 381 -9.28 5.17 15.23
C LEU A 381 -8.30 6.08 15.97
N LEU A 382 -8.78 6.76 17.01
CA LEU A 382 -7.97 7.68 17.79
C LEU A 382 -6.96 6.90 18.64
N GLN A 383 -5.67 7.24 18.50
CA GLN A 383 -4.63 6.70 19.37
C GLN A 383 -4.65 7.40 20.73
N LEU A 384 -4.80 6.61 21.79
CA LEU A 384 -4.89 7.12 23.17
C LEU A 384 -3.65 6.68 23.97
N GLU A 385 -3.05 7.62 24.71
CA GLU A 385 -1.95 7.28 25.64
C GLU A 385 -2.46 6.41 26.79
N ASN A 386 -3.72 6.57 27.19
CA ASN A 386 -4.35 5.83 28.27
C ASN A 386 -5.65 5.17 27.81
N GLU A 387 -5.92 3.95 28.29
CA GLU A 387 -7.09 3.18 27.87
C GLU A 387 -8.39 3.74 28.48
N PRO A 388 -9.46 3.88 27.68
CA PRO A 388 -10.79 4.08 28.23
C PRO A 388 -11.18 2.95 29.18
N PHE A 389 -12.12 3.22 30.07
CA PHE A 389 -12.74 2.18 30.89
C PHE A 389 -14.21 2.45 31.10
N ILE A 390 -14.97 1.40 31.39
CA ILE A 390 -16.40 1.49 31.68
C ILE A 390 -16.60 1.43 33.18
N LYS A 391 -17.31 2.42 33.74
CA LYS A 391 -17.69 2.45 35.15
C LYS A 391 -19.15 2.85 35.26
N ASN A 392 -19.94 2.04 35.98
CA ASN A 392 -21.39 2.27 36.16
C ASN A 392 -22.13 2.47 34.82
N SER A 393 -21.77 1.69 33.79
CA SER A 393 -22.32 1.79 32.42
C SER A 393 -21.94 3.04 31.62
N TYR A 394 -21.01 3.86 32.13
CA TYR A 394 -20.47 5.01 31.39
C TYR A 394 -19.05 4.76 30.91
N THR A 395 -18.81 5.07 29.63
CA THR A 395 -17.48 5.05 29.04
C THR A 395 -16.72 6.31 29.43
N LEU A 396 -15.67 6.12 30.24
CA LEU A 396 -14.78 7.16 30.71
C LEU A 396 -13.50 7.17 29.87
N VAL A 397 -13.20 8.33 29.28
CA VAL A 397 -12.12 8.51 28.30
C VAL A 397 -11.14 9.58 28.78
N PRO A 398 -9.83 9.48 28.47
CA PRO A 398 -8.87 10.54 28.72
C PRO A 398 -9.31 11.90 28.13
N PHE A 399 -9.43 12.89 28.99
CA PHE A 399 -9.94 14.22 28.64
C PHE A 399 -9.05 14.95 27.63
N ARG A 400 -7.73 14.89 27.82
CA ARG A 400 -6.78 15.74 27.11
C ARG A 400 -6.78 15.44 25.61
N GLU A 401 -6.68 14.18 25.26
CA GLU A 401 -6.57 13.68 23.88
C GLU A 401 -7.80 14.07 23.06
N LEU A 402 -9.00 13.92 23.64
CA LEU A 402 -10.25 14.35 23.00
C LEU A 402 -10.28 15.86 22.75
N MET A 403 -9.93 16.65 23.76
CA MET A 403 -9.95 18.11 23.66
C MET A 403 -8.87 18.63 22.69
N THR A 404 -7.71 17.97 22.64
CA THR A 404 -6.66 18.27 21.67
C THR A 404 -7.11 17.93 20.24
N LYS A 405 -7.78 16.79 20.01
CA LYS A 405 -8.35 16.44 18.70
C LYS A 405 -9.40 17.46 18.24
N LEU A 406 -10.18 18.00 19.18
CA LEU A 406 -11.11 19.10 18.91
C LEU A 406 -10.42 20.44 18.62
N GLY A 407 -9.15 20.62 18.94
CA GLY A 407 -8.48 21.92 18.89
C GLY A 407 -8.89 22.87 20.03
N ALA A 408 -9.43 22.34 21.14
CA ALA A 408 -9.79 23.13 22.30
C ALA A 408 -8.55 23.51 23.14
N LYS A 409 -8.60 24.70 23.74
CA LYS A 409 -7.62 25.13 24.75
C LYS A 409 -7.95 24.47 26.08
N ILE A 410 -6.96 23.84 26.70
CA ILE A 410 -7.13 23.10 27.95
C ILE A 410 -6.40 23.82 29.08
N ASN A 411 -7.06 23.99 30.22
CA ASN A 411 -6.46 24.50 31.46
C ASN A 411 -6.78 23.56 32.64
N TRP A 412 -5.83 23.40 33.55
CA TRP A 412 -6.00 22.63 34.79
C TRP A 412 -5.73 23.53 36.00
N ASP A 413 -6.71 23.63 36.89
CA ASP A 413 -6.56 24.26 38.19
C ASP A 413 -6.39 23.17 39.27
N PRO A 414 -5.17 22.98 39.81
CA PRO A 414 -4.93 21.96 40.82
C PRO A 414 -5.56 22.28 42.18
N VAL A 415 -5.77 23.55 42.51
CA VAL A 415 -6.33 23.98 43.80
C VAL A 415 -7.83 23.75 43.80
N ALA A 416 -8.51 24.15 42.73
CA ALA A 416 -9.95 23.92 42.56
C ALA A 416 -10.27 22.48 42.12
N ARG A 417 -9.26 21.66 41.78
CA ARG A 417 -9.42 20.36 41.12
C ARG A 417 -10.36 20.46 39.92
N LYS A 418 -10.10 21.43 39.05
CA LYS A 418 -11.00 21.79 37.94
C LYS A 418 -10.28 21.78 36.61
N VAL A 419 -10.85 21.10 35.63
CA VAL A 419 -10.38 21.14 34.25
C VAL A 419 -11.31 22.01 33.40
N THR A 420 -10.73 22.89 32.60
CA THR A 420 -11.46 23.78 31.71
C THR A 420 -11.03 23.50 30.27
N ALA A 421 -11.99 23.33 29.37
CA ALA A 421 -11.74 23.33 27.93
C ALA A 421 -12.55 24.42 27.24
N SER A 422 -11.93 25.14 26.30
CA SER A 422 -12.61 26.17 25.52
C SER A 422 -12.27 26.14 24.04
N LYS A 423 -13.29 26.31 23.20
CA LYS A 423 -13.20 26.35 21.74
C LYS A 423 -14.38 27.16 21.19
N ASP A 424 -14.12 28.06 20.24
CA ASP A 424 -15.15 28.78 19.48
C ASP A 424 -16.29 29.38 20.31
N GLY A 425 -15.94 30.03 21.44
CA GLY A 425 -16.91 30.64 22.36
C GLY A 425 -17.60 29.68 23.32
N THR A 426 -17.41 28.37 23.15
CA THR A 426 -17.87 27.33 24.07
C THR A 426 -16.82 27.06 25.14
N THR A 427 -17.22 27.04 26.41
CA THR A 427 -16.37 26.72 27.56
C THR A 427 -17.06 25.69 28.44
N ILE A 428 -16.35 24.60 28.73
CA ILE A 428 -16.77 23.59 29.71
C ILE A 428 -15.79 23.59 30.89
N GLU A 429 -16.32 23.57 32.11
CA GLU A 429 -15.56 23.45 33.35
C GLU A 429 -16.05 22.27 34.17
N LEU A 430 -15.17 21.27 34.33
CA LEU A 430 -15.45 20.02 35.04
C LEU A 430 -14.66 20.01 36.34
N THR A 431 -15.37 19.87 37.46
CA THR A 431 -14.74 19.67 38.77
C THR A 431 -14.61 18.17 39.04
N ILE A 432 -13.41 17.72 39.41
CA ILE A 432 -13.15 16.30 39.66
C ILE A 432 -13.99 15.80 40.84
N ASP A 433 -14.52 14.59 40.70
CA ASP A 433 -15.41 13.90 41.65
C ASP A 433 -16.77 14.60 41.86
N SER A 434 -17.11 15.60 41.04
CA SER A 434 -18.42 16.24 41.02
C SER A 434 -19.33 15.63 39.96
N ASN A 435 -20.62 15.53 40.28
CA ASN A 435 -21.68 15.17 39.33
C ASN A 435 -22.26 16.41 38.60
N THR A 436 -21.68 17.59 38.81
CA THR A 436 -22.07 18.82 38.12
C THR A 436 -20.92 19.40 37.31
N THR A 437 -21.26 20.04 36.21
CA THR A 437 -20.34 20.73 35.31
C THR A 437 -20.90 22.09 34.95
N SER A 438 -20.04 23.05 34.60
CA SER A 438 -20.46 24.33 34.03
C SER A 438 -20.23 24.32 32.51
N ILE A 439 -21.26 24.59 31.72
CA ILE A 439 -21.17 24.78 30.27
C ILE A 439 -21.62 26.19 29.96
N ASN A 440 -20.72 27.02 29.44
CA ASN A 440 -20.96 28.45 29.16
C ASN A 440 -21.52 29.21 30.38
N GLY A 441 -21.03 28.87 31.58
CA GLY A 441 -21.46 29.48 32.84
C GLY A 441 -22.78 28.95 33.41
N LYS A 442 -23.41 27.97 32.75
CA LYS A 442 -24.64 27.32 33.23
C LYS A 442 -24.31 25.93 33.79
N GLU A 443 -24.82 25.66 34.98
CA GLU A 443 -24.68 24.35 35.60
C GLU A 443 -25.47 23.28 34.81
N GLN A 444 -24.86 22.10 34.65
CA GLN A 444 -25.42 20.91 34.03
C GLN A 444 -25.04 19.68 34.86
N THR A 445 -25.90 18.66 34.86
CA THR A 445 -25.65 17.41 35.56
C THR A 445 -24.89 16.44 34.66
N LEU A 446 -23.85 15.79 35.21
CA LEU A 446 -23.09 14.73 34.57
C LEU A 446 -23.76 13.39 34.83
N GLU A 447 -23.79 12.52 33.83
CA GLU A 447 -24.25 11.14 33.99
C GLU A 447 -23.26 10.29 34.84
N ALA A 448 -21.98 10.65 34.78
CA ALA A 448 -20.92 10.14 35.66
C ALA A 448 -19.91 11.24 35.98
N PRO A 449 -19.36 11.28 37.21
CA PRO A 449 -18.38 12.30 37.58
C PRO A 449 -17.10 12.17 36.76
N ALA A 450 -16.46 13.30 36.48
CA ALA A 450 -15.08 13.30 36.00
C ALA A 450 -14.16 12.80 37.12
N ILE A 451 -13.22 11.91 36.82
CA ILE A 451 -12.33 11.34 37.84
C ILE A 451 -10.86 11.46 37.44
N ILE A 452 -9.96 11.41 38.41
CA ILE A 452 -8.53 11.23 38.14
C ILE A 452 -8.16 9.77 38.39
N LYS A 453 -7.54 9.14 37.40
CA LYS A 453 -6.97 7.79 37.49
C LYS A 453 -5.57 7.81 36.88
N ASP A 454 -4.58 7.27 37.59
CA ASP A 454 -3.18 7.20 37.13
C ASP A 454 -2.62 8.54 36.66
N GLY A 455 -2.97 9.63 37.36
CA GLY A 455 -2.52 10.99 37.05
C GLY A 455 -3.20 11.64 35.84
N ARG A 456 -4.24 11.03 35.29
CA ARG A 456 -4.99 11.53 34.11
C ARG A 456 -6.46 11.74 34.45
N THR A 457 -7.04 12.80 33.88
CA THR A 457 -8.46 13.11 34.01
C THR A 457 -9.27 12.31 33.00
N TYR A 458 -10.29 11.61 33.48
CA TYR A 458 -11.25 10.86 32.67
C TYR A 458 -12.63 11.46 32.80
N ILE A 459 -13.36 11.45 31.68
CA ILE A 459 -14.66 12.11 31.56
C ILE A 459 -15.69 11.24 30.84
N PRO A 460 -17.00 11.41 31.13
CA PRO A 460 -18.04 10.83 30.31
C PRO A 460 -18.00 11.43 28.90
N VAL A 461 -17.69 10.60 27.91
CA VAL A 461 -17.35 11.05 26.56
C VAL A 461 -18.49 11.83 25.87
N ARG A 462 -19.75 11.39 26.03
CA ARG A 462 -20.91 11.95 25.33
C ARG A 462 -21.14 13.42 25.67
N LEU A 463 -21.39 13.73 26.94
CA LEU A 463 -21.76 15.08 27.36
C LEU A 463 -20.70 16.12 26.94
N VAL A 464 -19.43 15.78 27.10
CA VAL A 464 -18.34 16.73 26.84
C VAL A 464 -18.20 16.99 25.34
N LEU A 465 -18.27 15.96 24.50
CA LEU A 465 -18.14 16.13 23.05
C LEU A 465 -19.38 16.79 22.44
N GLU A 466 -20.59 16.43 22.88
CA GLU A 466 -21.84 17.03 22.39
C GLU A 466 -21.92 18.54 22.68
N THR A 467 -21.27 18.99 23.76
CA THR A 467 -21.13 20.43 24.07
C THR A 467 -20.41 21.20 22.95
N PHE A 468 -19.52 20.54 22.18
CA PHE A 468 -18.78 21.13 21.06
C PHE A 468 -19.43 20.85 19.70
N ASN A 469 -20.75 20.58 19.66
CA ASN A 469 -21.50 20.30 18.44
C ASN A 469 -20.98 19.06 17.67
N VAL A 470 -20.51 18.06 18.41
CA VAL A 470 -20.05 16.78 17.88
C VAL A 470 -21.05 15.69 18.25
N HIS A 471 -21.37 14.80 17.31
CA HIS A 471 -22.26 13.69 17.58
C HIS A 471 -21.50 12.50 18.19
N VAL A 472 -22.08 11.85 19.20
CA VAL A 472 -21.47 10.68 19.87
C VAL A 472 -22.42 9.48 19.92
N GLY A 473 -22.10 8.47 19.11
CA GLY A 473 -22.73 7.15 19.12
C GLY A 473 -21.96 6.10 19.93
N TRP A 474 -22.60 4.96 20.16
CA TRP A 474 -22.00 3.77 20.78
C TRP A 474 -22.36 2.52 19.97
N SER A 475 -21.35 1.75 19.55
CA SER A 475 -21.51 0.42 19.01
C SER A 475 -21.23 -0.61 20.10
N ASN A 476 -22.28 -1.26 20.61
CA ASN A 476 -22.13 -2.28 21.66
C ASN A 476 -21.36 -3.52 21.18
N GLU A 477 -21.62 -3.95 19.94
CA GLU A 477 -20.98 -5.12 19.33
C GLU A 477 -19.46 -4.95 19.21
N SER A 478 -19.00 -3.77 18.81
CA SER A 478 -17.57 -3.48 18.62
C SER A 478 -16.94 -2.72 19.78
N ARG A 479 -17.70 -2.40 20.85
CA ARG A 479 -17.30 -1.47 21.93
C ARG A 479 -16.67 -0.16 21.42
N LEU A 480 -17.23 0.40 20.34
CA LEU A 480 -16.73 1.62 19.72
C LEU A 480 -17.55 2.83 20.17
N VAL A 481 -16.87 3.87 20.64
CA VAL A 481 -17.42 5.23 20.70
C VAL A 481 -17.29 5.84 19.31
N LEU A 482 -18.42 6.11 18.67
CA LEU A 482 -18.49 6.66 17.33
C LEU A 482 -18.62 8.18 17.42
N VAL A 483 -17.65 8.92 16.90
CA VAL A 483 -17.60 10.37 17.00
C VAL A 483 -17.63 10.97 15.60
N SER A 484 -18.59 11.87 15.36
CA SER A 484 -18.72 12.60 14.10
C SER A 484 -18.68 14.11 14.33
N SER A 485 -17.70 14.78 13.73
CA SER A 485 -17.48 16.22 13.89
C SER A 485 -18.46 17.09 13.11
N ASP A 486 -19.17 16.53 12.12
CA ASP A 486 -20.19 17.22 11.33
C ASP A 486 -21.57 17.30 12.01
N GLY A 487 -21.69 16.69 13.20
CA GLY A 487 -22.93 16.63 13.99
C GLY A 487 -23.92 15.56 13.53
N ASN A 488 -23.64 14.81 12.46
CA ASN A 488 -24.48 13.71 11.99
C ASN A 488 -24.10 12.38 12.64
N PRO A 489 -25.02 11.42 12.79
CA PRO A 489 -24.68 10.08 13.25
C PRO A 489 -23.72 9.37 12.29
N LEU A 490 -22.59 8.88 12.83
CA LEU A 490 -21.72 7.99 12.09
C LEU A 490 -22.35 6.59 12.00
N VAL A 491 -22.74 6.19 10.79
CA VAL A 491 -23.38 4.89 10.53
C VAL A 491 -22.36 3.99 9.83
N LEU A 492 -21.98 2.92 10.51
CA LEU A 492 -21.07 1.91 9.99
C LEU A 492 -21.81 0.66 9.51
N SER A 493 -21.37 0.10 8.39
CA SER A 493 -21.78 -1.22 7.94
C SER A 493 -21.32 -2.31 8.92
N PRO A 494 -21.92 -3.52 8.89
CA PRO A 494 -21.44 -4.66 9.67
C PRO A 494 -19.95 -4.98 9.42
N GLU A 495 -19.50 -4.85 8.18
CA GLU A 495 -18.11 -5.10 7.77
C GLU A 495 -17.16 -4.04 8.35
N GLU A 496 -17.53 -2.76 8.28
CA GLU A 496 -16.75 -1.68 8.88
C GLU A 496 -16.64 -1.84 10.40
N LYS A 497 -17.72 -2.24 11.07
CA LYS A 497 -17.71 -2.53 12.52
C LYS A 497 -16.75 -3.65 12.89
N LYS A 498 -16.69 -4.72 12.09
CA LYS A 498 -15.72 -5.81 12.27
C LYS A 498 -14.29 -5.33 12.06
N LYS A 499 -14.05 -4.56 11.00
CA LYS A 499 -12.75 -3.96 10.69
C LYS A 499 -12.22 -3.11 11.83
N TYR A 500 -13.02 -2.17 12.32
CA TYR A 500 -12.60 -1.29 13.41
C TYR A 500 -12.47 -2.03 14.73
N ARG A 501 -13.31 -3.04 15.01
CA ARG A 501 -13.14 -3.92 16.18
C ARG A 501 -11.80 -4.63 16.14
N PHE A 502 -11.47 -5.28 15.02
CA PHE A 502 -10.22 -5.99 14.84
C PHE A 502 -9.01 -5.06 15.02
N GLN A 503 -9.04 -3.90 14.38
CA GLN A 503 -7.96 -2.93 14.49
C GLN A 503 -7.82 -2.35 15.91
N ALA A 504 -8.93 -2.08 16.59
CA ALA A 504 -8.91 -1.61 17.98
C ALA A 504 -8.32 -2.67 18.93
N GLN A 505 -8.70 -3.93 18.75
CA GLN A 505 -8.13 -5.05 19.51
C GLN A 505 -6.62 -5.15 19.26
N LEU A 506 -6.18 -5.07 18.01
CA LEU A 506 -4.76 -5.12 17.65
C LEU A 506 -3.96 -3.97 18.28
N ASN A 507 -4.53 -2.77 18.29
CA ASN A 507 -3.93 -1.60 18.94
C ASN A 507 -3.80 -1.79 20.46
N TRP A 508 -4.83 -2.34 21.09
CA TRP A 508 -4.86 -2.62 22.52
C TRP A 508 -3.83 -3.69 22.90
N GLU A 509 -3.79 -4.83 22.19
CA GLU A 509 -2.81 -5.90 22.44
C GLU A 509 -1.38 -5.36 22.28
N ASN A 510 -1.13 -4.59 21.22
CA ASN A 510 0.16 -3.96 21.00
C ASN A 510 0.60 -3.05 22.14
N LYS A 511 -0.34 -2.37 22.80
CA LYS A 511 -0.04 -1.52 23.95
C LYS A 511 0.23 -2.32 25.23
N MET A 512 -0.46 -3.45 25.42
CA MET A 512 -0.25 -4.32 26.59
C MET A 512 1.07 -5.10 26.53
N HIS A 513 1.63 -5.25 25.32
CA HIS A 513 2.90 -5.93 25.07
C HIS A 513 4.11 -4.99 24.89
N LYS A 514 3.91 -3.67 25.00
CA LYS A 514 4.98 -2.66 25.08
C LYS A 514 5.27 -2.35 26.53
#